data_AF-A0A955L5D3-F1
#
_entry.id   AF-A0A955L5D3-F1
#
_cell.length_a   1.000
_cell.length_b   1.000
_cell.length_c   1.000
_cell.angle_alpha   90.00
_cell.angle_beta   90.00
_cell.angle_gamma   90.00
#
_symmetry.space_group_name_H-M   'P 1'
#
loop_
_entity.id
_entity.type
_entity.pdbx_description
1 polymer ?
#
loop_
_entity_poly.entity_id
_entity_poly.type
_entity_poly.pdbx_seq_one_letter_code
_entity_poly.pdbx_strand_id
1 'polypeptide(L)'
;MSLLQRINNNKYFGYDKPLRHYTQHLIVASIGYLVSFLLIGRSDWKTILTFVVFTYLIDLDGLVYLIRTMSQSVYSAKIKSAIRKLDFEQAMILATTHHKKFNGLLLHNWIGLLAVILLVIVSYNRFELLFFASMAILSHFIFDIIDDFWQLGHLRNWFSFGVLSNLTHNSND
;
A
#
# COMPACT_ATOMS: atom_id res chain seq x y z
N MET A 1 23.04 -12.26 22.17
CA MET A 1 22.28 -12.17 20.90
C MET A 1 23.29 -12.07 19.77
N SER A 2 23.31 -13.04 18.84
CA SER A 2 24.36 -13.10 17.80
C SER A 2 24.16 -12.01 16.73
N LEU A 3 25.22 -11.63 16.02
CA LEU A 3 25.17 -10.66 14.93
C LEU A 3 24.15 -11.08 13.84
N LEU A 4 24.05 -12.38 13.59
CA LEU A 4 23.05 -12.97 12.70
C LEU A 4 21.62 -12.83 13.22
N GLN A 5 21.42 -12.93 14.54
CA GLN A 5 20.12 -12.71 15.17
C GLN A 5 19.70 -11.23 15.13
N ARG A 6 20.67 -10.30 15.20
CA ARG A 6 20.43 -8.87 14.93
C ARG A 6 20.11 -8.60 13.47
N ILE A 7 20.80 -9.23 12.52
CA ILE A 7 20.49 -9.09 11.08
C ILE A 7 19.10 -9.66 10.76
N ASN A 8 18.70 -10.77 11.39
CA ASN A 8 17.37 -11.34 11.19
C ASN A 8 16.26 -10.52 11.87
N ASN A 9 16.52 -9.91 13.04
CA ASN A 9 15.55 -9.02 13.68
C ASN A 9 15.51 -7.61 13.07
N ASN A 10 16.58 -7.15 12.39
CA ASN A 10 16.64 -5.84 11.73
C ASN A 10 16.24 -5.87 10.24
N LYS A 11 15.91 -7.04 9.67
CA LYS A 11 15.37 -7.13 8.30
C LYS A 11 13.89 -6.74 8.22
N TYR A 12 13.16 -6.77 9.34
CA TYR A 12 11.90 -6.07 9.40
C TYR A 12 12.20 -4.58 9.50
N PHE A 13 12.13 -3.89 8.36
CA PHE A 13 12.05 -2.43 8.29
C PHE A 13 10.95 -1.86 9.21
N GLY A 14 10.04 -2.69 9.74
CA GLY A 14 8.95 -2.31 10.63
C GLY A 14 9.32 -1.69 12.00
N TYR A 15 10.60 -1.44 12.31
CA TYR A 15 10.94 -0.64 13.50
C TYR A 15 10.88 0.86 13.27
N ASP A 16 11.02 1.36 12.02
CA ASP A 16 10.73 2.78 11.79
C ASP A 16 9.24 2.97 11.51
N LYS A 17 8.71 3.89 12.30
CA LYS A 17 7.31 4.25 12.49
C LYS A 17 6.53 4.42 11.16
N PRO A 18 5.19 4.28 11.18
CA PRO A 18 4.29 4.58 10.06
C PRO A 18 4.68 5.81 9.22
N LEU A 19 5.20 6.85 9.89
CA LEU A 19 5.72 8.06 9.26
C LEU A 19 6.77 7.81 8.16
N ARG A 20 7.74 6.90 8.38
CA ARG A 20 8.77 6.61 7.37
C ARG A 20 8.17 6.02 6.11
N HIS A 21 7.26 5.06 6.26
CA HIS A 21 6.56 4.42 5.16
C HIS A 21 5.77 5.46 4.32
N TYR A 22 4.97 6.31 4.96
CA TYR A 22 4.24 7.37 4.25
C TYR A 22 5.16 8.44 3.63
N THR A 23 6.32 8.70 4.24
CA THR A 23 7.34 9.60 3.66
C THR A 23 7.95 8.98 2.40
N GLN A 24 8.21 7.67 2.39
CA GLN A 24 8.70 6.96 1.22
C GLN A 24 7.68 6.99 0.07
N HIS A 25 6.40 6.74 0.36
CA HIS A 25 5.32 6.91 -0.62
C HIS A 25 5.29 8.33 -1.19
N LEU A 26 5.39 9.36 -0.34
CA LEU A 26 5.39 10.75 -0.78
C LEU A 26 6.59 11.08 -1.69
N ILE A 27 7.78 10.55 -1.38
CA ILE A 27 8.98 10.73 -2.21
C ILE A 27 8.79 10.07 -3.58
N VAL A 28 8.34 8.82 -3.63
CA VAL A 28 8.08 8.13 -4.91
C VAL A 28 6.98 8.81 -5.69
N ALA A 29 5.93 9.28 -5.01
CA ALA A 29 4.87 10.06 -5.63
C ALA A 29 5.42 11.37 -6.23
N SER A 30 6.29 12.07 -5.51
CA SER A 30 6.92 13.30 -6.03
C SER A 30 7.76 13.03 -7.29
N ILE A 31 8.48 11.89 -7.32
CA ILE A 31 9.21 11.45 -8.52
C ILE A 31 8.23 11.12 -9.66
N GLY A 32 7.16 10.38 -9.38
CA GLY A 32 6.12 10.07 -10.36
C GLY A 32 5.43 11.31 -10.92
N TYR A 33 5.21 12.31 -10.08
CA TYR A 33 4.68 13.61 -10.49
C TYR A 33 5.64 14.34 -11.42
N LEU A 34 6.94 14.38 -11.07
CA LEU A 34 7.97 14.98 -11.91
C LEU A 34 8.03 14.31 -13.29
N VAL A 35 7.99 12.98 -13.35
CA VAL A 35 7.93 12.24 -14.62
C VAL A 35 6.68 12.62 -15.42
N SER A 36 5.51 12.67 -14.76
CA SER A 36 4.24 13.05 -15.40
C SER A 36 4.29 14.47 -15.97
N PHE A 37 4.85 15.40 -15.21
CA PHE A 37 5.09 16.77 -15.62
C PHE A 37 6.02 16.85 -16.83
N LEU A 38 7.12 16.09 -16.85
CA LEU A 38 8.06 16.06 -17.97
C LEU A 38 7.42 15.49 -19.25
N LEU A 39 6.51 14.52 -19.12
CA LEU A 39 5.81 13.91 -20.26
C LEU A 39 4.73 14.82 -20.86
N ILE A 40 3.94 15.51 -20.03
CA ILE A 40 2.82 16.36 -20.48
C ILE A 40 3.26 17.81 -20.70
N GLY A 41 4.32 18.26 -20.04
CA GLY A 41 4.84 19.63 -20.10
C GLY A 41 3.93 20.67 -19.44
N ARG A 42 2.91 20.25 -18.68
CA ARG A 42 1.94 21.13 -18.01
C ARG A 42 1.75 20.72 -16.56
N SER A 43 1.60 21.72 -15.70
CA SER A 43 1.36 21.57 -14.28
C SER A 43 0.49 22.72 -13.81
N ASP A 44 -0.55 22.40 -13.05
CA ASP A 44 -1.33 23.37 -12.30
C ASP A 44 -1.57 22.82 -10.88
N TRP A 45 -2.16 23.64 -10.01
CA TRP A 45 -2.44 23.21 -8.64
C TRP A 45 -3.39 22.01 -8.56
N LYS A 46 -4.27 21.82 -9.57
CA LYS A 46 -5.21 20.71 -9.62
C LYS A 46 -4.49 19.41 -9.92
N THR A 47 -3.50 19.41 -10.81
CA THR A 47 -2.70 18.20 -11.10
C THR A 47 -1.86 17.80 -9.90
N ILE A 48 -1.29 18.77 -9.16
CA ILE A 48 -0.57 18.51 -7.90
C ILE A 48 -1.51 17.88 -6.86
N LEU A 49 -2.66 18.52 -6.61
CA LEU A 49 -3.63 18.03 -5.63
C LEU A 49 -4.16 16.65 -6.02
N THR A 50 -4.47 16.45 -7.30
CA THR A 50 -4.89 15.16 -7.84
C THR A 50 -3.85 14.09 -7.56
N PHE A 51 -2.57 14.40 -7.82
CA PHE A 51 -1.50 13.44 -7.59
C PHE A 51 -1.41 13.05 -6.11
N VAL A 52 -1.36 14.02 -5.20
CA VAL A 52 -1.31 13.76 -3.75
C VAL A 52 -2.51 12.95 -3.27
N VAL A 53 -3.72 13.33 -3.66
CA VAL A 53 -4.95 12.63 -3.24
C VAL A 53 -4.96 11.19 -3.75
N PHE A 54 -4.68 10.98 -5.03
CA PHE A 54 -4.75 9.64 -5.63
C PHE A 54 -3.61 8.72 -5.21
N THR A 55 -2.44 9.25 -4.82
CA THR A 55 -1.37 8.46 -4.21
C THR A 55 -1.81 7.77 -2.91
N TYR A 56 -2.61 8.43 -2.08
CA TYR A 56 -3.11 7.85 -0.81
C TYR A 56 -4.50 7.24 -0.93
N LEU A 57 -5.24 7.53 -2.01
CA LEU A 57 -6.57 6.96 -2.22
C LEU A 57 -6.53 5.44 -2.33
N ILE A 58 -5.47 4.89 -2.93
CA ILE A 58 -5.35 3.45 -3.13
C ILE A 58 -5.15 2.69 -1.81
N ASP A 59 -4.43 3.27 -0.84
CA ASP A 59 -4.26 2.74 0.52
C ASP A 59 -5.59 2.61 1.30
N LEU A 60 -6.66 3.28 0.86
CA LEU A 60 -7.96 3.16 1.49
C LEU A 60 -8.55 1.75 1.36
N ASP A 61 -8.08 0.93 0.43
CA ASP A 61 -8.51 -0.47 0.35
C ASP A 61 -8.17 -1.25 1.63
N GLY A 62 -7.08 -0.89 2.32
CA GLY A 62 -6.66 -1.46 3.58
C GLY A 62 -7.59 -1.05 4.71
N LEU A 63 -8.11 0.18 4.66
CA LEU A 63 -9.18 0.62 5.56
C LEU A 63 -10.48 -0.14 5.26
N VAL A 64 -10.84 -0.33 4.00
CA VAL A 64 -12.03 -1.10 3.60
C VAL A 64 -11.90 -2.57 4.05
N TYR A 65 -10.73 -3.18 3.85
CA TYR A 65 -10.45 -4.53 4.32
C TYR A 65 -10.53 -4.62 5.84
N LEU A 66 -9.95 -3.65 6.57
CA LEU A 66 -10.04 -3.58 8.02
C LEU A 66 -11.50 -3.52 8.47
N ILE A 67 -12.31 -2.63 7.87
CA ILE A 67 -13.74 -2.49 8.17
C ILE A 67 -14.48 -3.81 7.88
N ARG A 68 -14.18 -4.47 6.76
CA ARG A 68 -14.84 -5.73 6.36
C ARG A 68 -14.47 -6.91 7.25
N THR A 69 -13.20 -7.01 7.65
CA THR A 69 -12.67 -8.12 8.45
C THR A 69 -12.63 -7.82 9.95
N MET A 70 -13.22 -6.70 10.35
CA MET A 70 -13.18 -6.20 11.73
C MET A 70 -13.82 -7.16 12.75
N SER A 71 -14.65 -8.09 12.29
CA SER A 71 -15.35 -9.10 13.11
C SER A 71 -14.69 -10.48 13.14
N GLN A 72 -13.69 -10.75 12.29
CA GLN A 72 -13.26 -12.13 12.00
C GLN A 72 -11.86 -12.50 12.53
N SER A 73 -11.06 -11.53 12.97
CA SER A 73 -9.69 -11.81 13.45
C SER A 73 -9.42 -11.27 14.86
N VAL A 74 -8.60 -12.01 15.63
CA VAL A 74 -8.05 -11.56 16.94
C VAL A 74 -7.34 -10.21 16.80
N TYR A 75 -6.78 -9.96 15.62
CA TYR A 75 -6.06 -8.72 15.30
C TYR A 75 -6.99 -7.52 15.15
N SER A 76 -8.07 -7.70 14.42
CA SER A 76 -9.15 -6.72 14.27
C SER A 76 -9.73 -6.31 15.62
N ALA A 77 -9.84 -7.26 16.56
CA ALA A 77 -10.28 -6.98 17.93
C ALA A 77 -9.28 -6.07 18.69
N LYS A 78 -7.97 -6.26 18.49
CA LYS A 78 -6.93 -5.39 19.09
C LYS A 78 -6.99 -3.98 18.52
N ILE A 79 -7.13 -3.82 17.21
CA ILE A 79 -7.29 -2.50 16.57
C ILE A 79 -8.56 -1.81 17.09
N LYS A 80 -9.68 -2.52 17.14
CA LYS A 80 -10.95 -1.98 17.66
C LYS A 80 -10.84 -1.56 19.13
N SER A 81 -10.12 -2.33 19.94
CA SER A 81 -9.84 -2.00 21.33
C SER A 81 -9.01 -0.71 21.46
N ALA A 82 -7.96 -0.56 20.65
CA ALA A 82 -7.15 0.66 20.61
C ALA A 82 -7.97 1.89 20.18
N ILE A 83 -8.76 1.77 19.11
CA ILE A 83 -9.66 2.85 18.63
C ILE A 83 -10.68 3.24 19.71
N ARG A 84 -11.31 2.27 20.39
CA ARG A 84 -12.26 2.53 21.47
C ARG A 84 -11.63 3.24 22.67
N LYS A 85 -10.34 2.99 22.92
CA LYS A 85 -9.55 3.67 23.95
C LYS A 85 -8.99 5.01 23.50
N LEU A 86 -9.29 5.45 22.27
CA LEU A 86 -8.71 6.64 21.63
C LEU A 86 -7.18 6.58 21.52
N ASP A 87 -6.61 5.37 21.55
CA ASP A 87 -5.18 5.11 21.36
C ASP A 87 -4.90 4.95 19.87
N PHE A 88 -4.95 6.09 19.16
CA PHE A 88 -4.78 6.14 17.71
C PHE A 88 -3.36 5.75 17.28
N GLU A 89 -2.35 6.03 18.09
CA GLU A 89 -0.98 5.62 17.81
C GLU A 89 -0.87 4.09 17.77
N GLN A 90 -1.37 3.41 18.80
CA GLN A 90 -1.37 1.95 18.83
C GLN A 90 -2.24 1.36 17.72
N ALA A 91 -3.40 1.98 17.42
CA ALA A 91 -4.25 1.55 16.31
C ALA A 91 -3.52 1.65 14.95
N MET A 92 -2.77 2.73 14.72
CA MET A 92 -1.98 2.94 13.50
C MET A 92 -0.80 1.99 13.41
N ILE A 93 -0.05 1.79 14.50
CA ILE A 93 1.03 0.78 14.55
C ILE A 93 0.46 -0.59 14.22
N LEU A 94 -0.66 -0.96 14.85
CA LEU A 94 -1.30 -2.24 14.55
C LEU A 94 -1.77 -2.31 13.08
N ALA A 95 -2.45 -1.30 12.57
CA ALA A 95 -2.88 -1.32 11.17
C ALA A 95 -1.69 -1.52 10.21
N THR A 96 -0.58 -0.80 10.42
CA THR A 96 0.59 -0.82 9.54
C THR A 96 1.51 -2.03 9.70
N THR A 97 1.73 -2.59 10.89
CA THR A 97 2.73 -3.67 11.05
C THR A 97 2.27 -5.01 10.46
N HIS A 98 0.96 -5.24 10.40
CA HIS A 98 0.42 -6.55 10.04
C HIS A 98 -0.48 -6.56 8.79
N HIS A 99 -0.85 -5.42 8.20
CA HIS A 99 -1.74 -5.38 7.04
C HIS A 99 -1.29 -6.28 5.88
N LYS A 100 0.02 -6.34 5.56
CA LYS A 100 0.54 -7.16 4.45
C LYS A 100 0.31 -8.67 4.59
N LYS A 101 0.11 -9.18 5.82
CA LYS A 101 -0.18 -10.60 6.06
C LYS A 101 -1.66 -10.94 5.92
N PHE A 102 -2.54 -9.94 6.00
CA PHE A 102 -3.99 -10.13 6.09
C PHE A 102 -4.72 -9.59 4.86
N ASN A 103 -4.34 -8.42 4.37
CA ASN A 103 -4.84 -7.92 3.11
C ASN A 103 -4.25 -8.83 2.04
N GLY A 104 -5.05 -9.74 1.49
CA GLY A 104 -4.71 -10.48 0.27
C GLY A 104 -4.64 -9.56 -0.97
N LEU A 105 -4.21 -8.30 -0.75
CA LEU A 105 -3.95 -7.21 -1.69
C LEU A 105 -4.89 -7.26 -2.90
N LEU A 106 -6.19 -7.44 -2.65
CA LEU A 106 -7.10 -7.95 -3.67
C LEU A 106 -7.31 -6.95 -4.82
N LEU A 107 -7.29 -5.64 -4.49
CA LEU A 107 -7.24 -4.53 -5.46
C LEU A 107 -5.82 -4.16 -5.91
N HIS A 108 -4.82 -4.59 -5.15
CA HIS A 108 -3.40 -4.29 -5.30
C HIS A 108 -2.63 -5.30 -6.17
N ASN A 109 -3.31 -6.32 -6.69
CA ASN A 109 -2.69 -7.34 -7.53
C ASN A 109 -2.48 -6.86 -8.98
N TRP A 110 -1.84 -7.70 -9.79
CA TRP A 110 -1.58 -7.44 -11.21
C TRP A 110 -2.78 -6.96 -12.02
N ILE A 111 -4.00 -7.32 -11.62
CA ILE A 111 -5.24 -6.82 -12.23
C ILE A 111 -5.37 -5.29 -12.04
N GLY A 112 -5.17 -4.80 -10.81
CA GLY A 112 -5.22 -3.37 -10.50
C GLY A 112 -4.12 -2.61 -11.23
N LEU A 113 -2.89 -3.14 -11.20
CA LEU A 113 -1.77 -2.56 -11.92
C LEU A 113 -2.02 -2.51 -13.45
N LEU A 114 -2.51 -3.60 -14.05
CA LEU A 114 -2.83 -3.65 -15.47
C LEU A 114 -3.93 -2.64 -15.83
N ALA A 115 -4.99 -2.55 -15.03
CA ALA A 115 -6.06 -1.59 -15.24
C ALA A 115 -5.53 -0.14 -15.22
N VAL A 116 -4.63 0.18 -14.28
CA VAL A 116 -4.01 1.50 -14.19
C VAL A 116 -3.08 1.79 -15.37
N ILE A 117 -2.29 0.81 -15.82
CA ILE A 117 -1.47 0.96 -17.03
C ILE A 117 -2.35 1.28 -18.25
N LEU A 118 -3.47 0.57 -18.41
CA LEU A 118 -4.42 0.86 -19.50
C LEU A 118 -5.01 2.26 -19.36
N LEU A 119 -5.33 2.71 -18.15
CA LEU A 119 -5.80 4.09 -17.91
C LEU A 119 -4.75 5.13 -18.26
N VAL A 120 -3.48 4.92 -17.93
CA VAL A 120 -2.37 5.81 -18.35
C VAL A 120 -2.31 5.90 -19.88
N ILE A 121 -2.37 4.76 -20.58
CA ILE A 121 -2.33 4.72 -22.05
C ILE A 121 -3.52 5.46 -22.66
N VAL A 122 -4.74 5.21 -22.17
CA VAL A 122 -5.97 5.82 -22.70
C VAL A 122 -6.04 7.32 -22.41
N SER A 123 -5.54 7.76 -21.25
CA SER A 123 -5.56 9.16 -20.84
C SER A 123 -4.44 10.00 -21.44
N TYR A 124 -3.35 9.37 -21.91
CA TYR A 124 -2.21 10.05 -22.51
C TYR A 124 -2.64 11.00 -23.63
N ASN A 125 -2.32 12.29 -23.48
CA ASN A 125 -2.70 13.39 -24.39
C ASN A 125 -4.20 13.63 -24.60
N ARG A 126 -5.09 12.96 -23.85
CA ARG A 126 -6.56 13.13 -23.98
C ARG A 126 -7.21 13.73 -22.73
N PHE A 127 -6.84 13.22 -21.56
CA PHE A 127 -7.49 13.55 -20.30
C PHE A 127 -6.43 13.84 -19.24
N GLU A 128 -6.00 15.11 -19.15
CA GLU A 128 -4.88 15.52 -18.30
C GLU A 128 -5.05 15.09 -16.83
N LEU A 129 -6.18 15.43 -16.20
CA LEU A 129 -6.43 15.05 -14.80
C LEU A 129 -6.46 13.52 -14.60
N LEU A 130 -7.04 12.77 -15.55
CA LEU A 130 -7.07 11.32 -15.48
C LEU A 130 -5.66 10.73 -15.66
N PHE A 131 -4.82 11.34 -16.50
CA PHE A 131 -3.43 10.94 -16.66
C PHE A 131 -2.64 11.13 -15.36
N PHE A 132 -2.73 12.30 -14.73
CA PHE A 132 -2.07 12.54 -13.44
C PHE A 132 -2.61 11.63 -12.33
N ALA A 133 -3.92 11.39 -12.26
CA ALA A 133 -4.50 10.45 -11.31
C ALA A 133 -4.00 9.01 -11.54
N SER A 134 -3.94 8.57 -12.80
CA SER A 134 -3.47 7.22 -13.15
C SER A 134 -1.98 7.06 -12.88
N MET A 135 -1.17 8.08 -13.15
CA MET A 135 0.26 8.09 -12.84
C MET A 135 0.53 8.10 -11.33
N ALA A 136 -0.31 8.80 -10.55
CA ALA A 136 -0.23 8.78 -9.09
C ALA A 136 -0.44 7.36 -8.55
N ILE A 137 -1.52 6.71 -9.00
CA ILE A 137 -1.81 5.32 -8.64
C ILE A 137 -0.67 4.39 -9.14
N LEU A 138 -0.20 4.56 -10.38
CA LEU A 138 0.88 3.74 -10.93
C LEU A 138 2.16 3.84 -10.11
N SER A 139 2.55 5.05 -9.71
CA SER A 139 3.74 5.26 -8.87
C SER A 139 3.62 4.56 -7.51
N HIS A 140 2.40 4.50 -6.96
CA HIS A 140 2.12 3.77 -5.74
C HIS A 140 2.33 2.27 -5.94
N PHE A 141 1.73 1.68 -6.97
CA PHE A 141 1.92 0.25 -7.29
C PHE A 141 3.40 -0.10 -7.50
N ILE A 142 4.16 0.76 -8.20
CA ILE A 142 5.60 0.54 -8.41
C ILE A 142 6.34 0.54 -7.07
N PHE A 143 6.02 1.47 -6.16
CA PHE A 143 6.61 1.49 -4.83
C PHE A 143 6.30 0.20 -4.08
N ASP A 144 5.06 -0.26 -4.05
CA ASP A 144 4.69 -1.47 -3.32
C ASP A 144 5.40 -2.72 -3.86
N ILE A 145 5.58 -2.83 -5.18
CA ILE A 145 6.37 -3.92 -5.77
C ILE A 145 7.80 -3.89 -5.25
N ILE A 146 8.43 -2.70 -5.26
CA ILE A 146 9.81 -2.53 -4.80
C ILE A 146 9.90 -2.84 -3.31
N ASP A 147 8.96 -2.33 -2.52
CA ASP A 147 8.91 -2.50 -1.07
C ASP A 147 8.66 -3.97 -0.69
N ASP A 148 7.75 -4.68 -1.36
CA ASP A 148 7.51 -6.11 -1.16
C ASP A 148 8.72 -6.96 -1.58
N PHE A 149 9.33 -6.66 -2.72
CA PHE A 149 10.54 -7.35 -3.15
C PHE A 149 11.67 -7.16 -2.14
N TRP A 150 11.86 -5.93 -1.64
CA TRP A 150 12.91 -5.61 -0.68
C TRP A 150 12.65 -6.19 0.72
N GLN A 151 11.42 -6.10 1.22
CA GLN A 151 11.06 -6.55 2.56
C GLN A 151 10.84 -8.07 2.65
N LEU A 152 10.17 -8.67 1.67
CA LEU A 152 9.79 -10.08 1.70
C LEU A 152 10.76 -10.96 0.89
N GLY A 153 11.55 -10.36 -0.02
CA GLY A 153 12.40 -11.10 -0.95
C GLY A 153 11.63 -11.78 -2.09
N HIS A 154 10.31 -11.55 -2.19
CA HIS A 154 9.46 -12.19 -3.21
C HIS A 154 8.20 -11.37 -3.49
N LEU A 155 7.61 -11.55 -4.68
CA LEU A 155 6.35 -10.92 -5.10
C LEU A 155 5.15 -11.87 -5.03
N ARG A 156 5.22 -12.94 -4.23
CA ARG A 156 4.16 -13.96 -4.16
C ARG A 156 2.77 -13.36 -3.86
N ASN A 157 2.70 -12.30 -3.07
CA ASN A 157 1.45 -11.61 -2.73
C ASN A 157 0.72 -11.06 -3.97
N TRP A 158 1.46 -10.71 -5.03
CA TRP A 158 0.91 -10.12 -6.26
C TRP A 158 0.36 -11.16 -7.23
N PHE A 159 0.92 -12.38 -7.22
CA PHE A 159 0.57 -13.47 -8.13
C PHE A 159 -0.40 -14.49 -7.52
N SER A 160 -0.51 -14.51 -6.18
CA SER A 160 -1.36 -15.47 -5.50
C SER A 160 -2.75 -14.89 -5.30
N PHE A 161 -3.74 -15.41 -6.04
CA PHE A 161 -5.17 -15.20 -5.74
C PHE A 161 -5.63 -15.83 -4.40
N GLY A 162 -4.71 -16.38 -3.60
CA GLY A 162 -5.02 -17.36 -2.56
C GLY A 162 -4.30 -17.11 -1.26
N VAL A 163 -4.84 -16.21 -0.44
CA VAL A 163 -4.70 -16.27 1.05
C VAL A 163 -6.02 -16.68 1.70
N LEU A 164 -7.04 -17.06 0.92
CA LEU A 164 -8.24 -17.71 1.46
C LEU A 164 -8.01 -19.17 1.87
N SER A 165 -6.97 -19.85 1.37
CA SER A 165 -6.70 -21.27 1.68
C SER A 165 -5.91 -21.52 2.97
N ASN A 166 -5.26 -20.49 3.54
CA ASN A 166 -4.50 -20.64 4.79
C ASN A 166 -5.32 -20.26 6.03
N LEU A 167 -6.45 -19.57 5.87
CA LEU A 167 -7.39 -19.30 6.96
C LEU A 167 -8.25 -20.53 7.32
N THR A 168 -8.31 -21.53 6.44
CA THR A 168 -9.01 -22.80 6.70
C THR A 168 -8.14 -23.86 7.37
N HIS A 169 -6.81 -23.65 7.48
CA HIS A 169 -5.90 -24.67 8.05
C HIS A 169 -5.43 -24.40 9.48
N ASN A 170 -5.70 -23.21 10.05
CA ASN A 170 -5.32 -22.86 11.42
C ASN A 170 -6.49 -22.80 12.42
N SER A 171 -7.64 -23.42 12.11
CA SER A 171 -8.75 -23.53 13.08
C SER A 171 -8.66 -24.76 13.99
N ASN A 172 -7.58 -25.55 13.91
CA ASN A 172 -7.43 -26.81 14.64
C ASN A 172 -6.19 -26.88 15.56
N ASP A 173 -5.49 -25.76 15.80
CA ASP A 173 -4.38 -25.68 16.78
C ASP A 173 -4.69 -24.66 17.89
#